data_AF-A0A847HBE2-F1
#
_entry.id   AF-A0A847HBE2-F1
#
_cell.length_a   1.000
_cell.length_b   1.000
_cell.length_c   1.000
_cell.angle_alpha   90.00
_cell.angle_beta   90.00
_cell.angle_gamma   90.00
#
_symmetry.space_group_name_H-M   'P 1'
#
loop_
_entity.id
_entity.type
_entity.pdbx_description
1 polymer ?
#
loop_
_entity_poly.entity_id
_entity_poly.type
_entity_poly.pdbx_seq_one_letter_code
_entity_poly.pdbx_strand_id
1 'polypeptide(L)' 'MTDYTGTWVLDPAHTEIGFVARHAMVTKVRGNFEEFEGSAVVDQANPAASVVKAVIKTASVNTGNADRDGHVRGDDF' A
#
# COMPACT_ATOMS: atom_id res chain seq x y z
N MET A 1 -13.80 26.46 -8.81
CA MET A 1 -13.11 25.18 -9.05
C MET A 1 -12.17 24.99 -7.87
N THR A 2 -12.26 23.87 -7.15
CA THR A 2 -11.44 23.63 -5.95
C THR A 2 -9.97 23.47 -6.35
N ASP A 3 -9.06 24.10 -5.60
CA ASP A 3 -7.62 23.91 -5.70
C ASP A 3 -7.18 22.79 -4.74
N TYR A 4 -6.48 21.79 -5.27
CA TYR A 4 -6.00 20.62 -4.53
C TYR A 4 -4.50 20.70 -4.19
N THR A 5 -3.86 21.82 -4.52
CA THR A 5 -2.45 22.06 -4.18
C THR A 5 -2.26 22.04 -2.66
N GLY A 6 -1.29 21.28 -2.18
CA GLY A 6 -1.03 21.18 -0.75
C GLY A 6 -0.36 19.88 -0.32
N THR A 7 -0.20 19.73 0.99
CA THR A 7 0.30 18.49 1.61
C THR A 7 -0.86 17.71 2.21
N TRP A 8 -0.96 16.45 1.84
CA TRP A 8 -2.00 15.52 2.24
C TRP A 8 -1.36 14.36 2.99
N VAL A 9 -2.01 13.90 4.06
CA VAL A 9 -1.61 12.70 4.81
C VAL A 9 -2.58 11.58 4.46
N LEU A 10 -2.06 10.38 4.22
CA LEU A 10 -2.91 9.21 3.98
C LEU A 10 -3.69 8.88 5.24
N ASP A 11 -5.02 8.75 5.12
CA ASP A 11 -5.87 8.24 6.19
C ASP A 11 -5.89 6.70 6.12
N PRO A 12 -5.33 5.98 7.11
CA PRO A 12 -5.30 4.53 7.10
C PRO A 12 -6.69 3.89 7.07
N ALA A 13 -7.73 4.55 7.60
CA ALA A 13 -9.08 3.99 7.63
C ALA A 13 -9.76 3.95 6.24
N HIS A 14 -9.25 4.74 5.28
CA HIS A 14 -9.81 4.86 3.93
C HIS A 14 -8.78 4.61 2.82
N THR A 15 -7.62 4.04 3.19
CA THR A 15 -6.53 3.74 2.27
C THR A 15 -6.23 2.25 2.31
N GLU A 16 -5.96 1.65 1.16
CA GLU A 16 -5.50 0.27 1.06
C GLU A 16 -4.23 0.20 0.23
N ILE A 17 -3.21 -0.47 0.77
CA ILE A 17 -2.02 -0.87 0.01
C ILE A 17 -2.16 -2.36 -0.31
N GLY A 18 -2.84 -2.65 -1.41
CA GLY A 18 -3.18 -3.99 -1.86
C GLY A 18 -2.21 -4.56 -2.90
N PHE A 19 -2.11 -5.89 -2.95
CA PHE A 19 -1.38 -6.62 -3.98
C PHE A 19 -2.16 -7.84 -4.48
N VAL A 20 -1.77 -8.32 -5.67
CA VAL A 20 -2.27 -9.57 -6.24
C VAL A 20 -1.11 -10.37 -6.81
N ALA A 21 -0.92 -11.58 -6.30
CA ALA A 21 0.05 -12.54 -6.80
C ALA A 21 -0.64 -13.74 -7.47
N ARG A 22 -0.02 -14.31 -8.50
CA ARG A 22 -0.50 -15.57 -9.10
C ARG A 22 0.06 -16.75 -8.33
N HIS A 23 -0.79 -17.72 -8.01
CA HIS A 23 -0.40 -18.99 -7.42
C HIS A 23 -0.58 -20.12 -8.43
N ALA A 24 0.53 -20.80 -8.73
CA ALA A 24 0.64 -21.85 -9.75
C ALA A 24 0.05 -21.44 -11.13
N MET A 25 0.18 -20.17 -11.52
CA MET A 25 -0.37 -19.55 -12.75
C MET A 25 -1.90 -19.53 -12.90
N VAL A 26 -2.64 -20.29 -12.07
CA VAL A 26 -4.09 -20.48 -12.18
C VAL A 26 -4.87 -19.58 -11.24
N THR A 27 -4.49 -19.55 -9.95
CA THR A 27 -5.26 -18.85 -8.92
C THR A 27 -4.62 -17.50 -8.57
N LYS A 28 -5.41 -16.58 -8.00
CA LYS A 28 -4.93 -15.28 -7.54
C LYS A 28 -4.98 -15.24 -6.02
N VAL A 29 -3.84 -14.96 -5.40
CA VAL A 29 -3.74 -14.57 -3.99
C VAL A 29 -3.86 -13.06 -3.94
N ARG A 30 -4.82 -12.57 -3.15
CA ARG A 30 -4.99 -11.15 -2.86
C ARG A 30 -4.53 -10.93 -1.43
N GLY A 31 -3.85 -9.83 -1.19
CA GLY A 31 -3.47 -9.42 0.15
C GLY A 31 -3.27 -7.92 0.22
N ASN A 32 -3.05 -7.43 1.42
CA ASN A 32 -2.74 -6.04 1.71
C ASN A 32 -1.70 -5.96 2.84
N PHE A 33 -1.25 -4.74 3.10
CA PHE A 33 -0.50 -4.42 4.32
C PHE A 33 -1.38 -3.53 5.20
N GLU A 34 -1.62 -3.95 6.44
CA GLU A 34 -2.54 -3.28 7.36
C GLU A 34 -1.89 -2.11 8.13
N GLU A 35 -0.56 -2.08 8.23
CA GLU A 35 0.18 -1.02 8.91
C GLU A 35 1.05 -0.25 7.91
N PHE A 36 0.68 1.01 7.66
CA PHE A 36 1.42 1.92 6.81
C PHE A 36 1.21 3.38 7.23
N GLU A 37 2.11 4.23 6.75
CA GLU A 37 1.98 5.68 6.79
C GLU A 37 2.33 6.27 5.43
N GLY A 38 1.84 7.47 5.14
CA GLY A 38 2.24 8.16 3.92
C GLY A 38 1.70 9.57 3.79
N SER A 39 2.26 10.28 2.82
CA SER A 39 1.90 11.65 2.51
C SER A 39 2.08 11.95 1.02
N ALA A 40 1.37 12.95 0.53
CA ALA A 40 1.48 13.46 -0.83
C ALA A 40 1.63 14.98 -0.80
N VAL A 41 2.59 15.50 -1.56
CA VAL A 41 2.64 16.91 -1.93
C VAL A 41 2.06 17.01 -3.34
N VAL A 42 0.95 17.71 -3.48
CA VAL A 42 0.23 17.89 -4.74
C VAL A 42 0.45 19.30 -5.25
N ASP A 43 0.82 19.43 -6.51
CA ASP A 43 0.87 20.67 -7.27
C ASP A 43 -0.10 20.56 -8.45
N GLN A 44 -1.24 21.25 -8.36
CA GLN A 44 -2.27 21.19 -9.40
C GLN A 44 -1.88 21.95 -10.67
N ALA A 45 -1.04 22.99 -10.54
CA ALA A 45 -0.57 23.77 -11.68
C ALA A 45 0.53 23.02 -12.46
N ASN A 46 1.34 22.22 -11.77
CA ASN A 46 2.35 21.36 -12.36
C ASN A 46 2.32 19.94 -11.74
N PRO A 47 1.44 19.05 -12.21
CA PRO A 47 1.29 17.70 -11.66
C PRO A 47 2.60 16.87 -11.64
N ALA A 48 3.52 17.14 -12.56
CA ALA A 48 4.82 16.45 -12.61
C ALA A 48 5.75 16.81 -11.42
N ALA A 49 5.50 17.92 -10.72
CA ALA A 49 6.20 18.30 -9.50
C ALA A 49 5.61 17.67 -8.22
N SER A 50 4.47 16.97 -8.33
CA SER A 50 3.85 16.28 -7.20
C SER A 50 4.68 15.06 -6.77
N VAL A 51 4.72 14.79 -5.47
CA VAL A 51 5.44 13.63 -4.91
C VAL A 51 4.58 12.90 -3.88
N VAL A 52 4.65 11.58 -3.90
CA VAL A 52 4.02 10.70 -2.91
C VAL A 52 5.11 9.90 -2.20
N LYS A 53 4.99 9.77 -0.89
CA LYS A 53 5.83 8.90 -0.06
C LYS A 53 4.94 8.02 0.80
N ALA A 54 5.21 6.72 0.81
CA ALA A 54 4.56 5.77 1.70
C ALA A 54 5.61 4.83 2.30
N VAL A 55 5.40 4.46 3.56
CA VAL A 55 6.20 3.49 4.31
C VAL A 55 5.27 2.39 4.78
N ILE A 56 5.65 1.15 4.52
CA ILE A 56 4.86 -0.04 4.85
C ILE A 56 5.64 -0.85 5.89
N LYS A 57 4.96 -1.34 6.92
CA LYS A 57 5.51 -2.35 7.81
C LYS A 57 5.23 -3.72 7.22
N THR A 58 6.25 -4.36 6.66
CA THR A 58 6.11 -5.65 5.95
C THR A 58 5.49 -6.76 6.80
N ALA A 59 5.74 -6.74 8.12
CA ALA A 59 5.14 -7.67 9.08
C ALA A 59 3.60 -7.62 9.13
N SER A 60 2.97 -6.53 8.66
CA SER A 60 1.51 -6.36 8.61
C SER A 60 0.85 -6.97 7.37
N VAL A 61 1.59 -7.74 6.57
CA VAL A 61 1.02 -8.48 5.44
C VAL A 61 -0.15 -9.34 5.91
N ASN A 62 -1.27 -9.23 5.21
CA ASN A 62 -2.46 -10.05 5.42
C ASN A 62 -2.95 -10.56 4.07
N THR A 63 -3.02 -11.88 3.93
CA THR A 63 -3.57 -12.53 2.75
C THR A 63 -4.87 -13.30 3.05
N GLY A 64 -5.39 -13.18 4.28
CA GLY A 64 -6.52 -13.94 4.80
C GLY A 64 -6.18 -15.39 5.17
N ASN A 65 -4.89 -15.74 5.29
CA ASN A 65 -4.43 -17.08 5.67
C ASN A 65 -3.21 -16.98 6.58
N ALA A 66 -3.39 -17.31 7.86
CA ALA A 66 -2.37 -17.15 8.89
C ALA A 66 -1.08 -17.96 8.63
N ASP A 67 -1.18 -19.17 8.08
CA ASP A 67 0.00 -20.00 7.77
C ASP A 67 0.84 -19.38 6.66
N ARG A 68 0.17 -18.89 5.60
CA ARG A 68 0.85 -18.19 4.51
C ARG A 68 1.45 -16.87 4.98
N ASP A 69 0.70 -16.10 5.78
CA ASP A 69 1.17 -14.84 6.34
C ASP A 69 2.38 -15.06 7.26
N GLY A 70 2.39 -16.14 8.04
CA GLY A 70 3.55 -16.55 8.82
C GLY A 70 4.77 -16.87 7.95
N HIS A 71 4.57 -17.63 6.86
CA HIS A 71 5.65 -18.02 5.95
C HIS A 71 6.29 -16.83 5.22
N VAL A 72 5.50 -15.91 4.67
CA VAL A 72 6.03 -14.77 3.88
C VAL A 72 6.64 -13.65 4.74
N ARG A 73 6.59 -13.78 6.06
CA ARG A 73 7.29 -12.87 7.00
C ARG A 73 8.66 -13.42 7.43
N GLY A 74 8.96 -14.68 7.12
CA GLY A 74 10.23 -15.32 7.45
C GLY A 74 11.30 -15.07 6.40
N ASP A 75 12.54 -15.46 6.71
CA ASP A 75 13.75 -15.12 5.94
C ASP A 75 13.80 -15.67 4.50
N ASP A 76 12.90 -16.59 4.14
CA ASP A 76 12.77 -17.11 2.78
C ASP A 76 12.13 -16.07 1.82
N PHE A 77 11.60 -14.95 2.34
CA PHE A 77 10.94 -13.86 1.62
C PHE A 77 11.42 -12.48 2.09
#